data_AF-A0A523RL43-F1
#
_entry.id   AF-A0A523RL43-F1
#
_cell.length_a   1.000
_cell.length_b   1.000
_cell.length_c   1.000
_cell.angle_alpha   90.00
_cell.angle_beta   90.00
_cell.angle_gamma   90.00
#
_symmetry.space_group_name_H-M   'P 1'
#
loop_
_entity.id
_entity.type
_entity.pdbx_description
1 polymer ?
#
loop_
_entity_poly.entity_id
_entity_poly.type
_entity_poly.pdbx_seq_one_letter_code
_entity_poly.pdbx_strand_id
1 'polypeptide(L)'
;MKKIVVIIVAFCNIGLIATGSLDSSFGTDGRVTISFGGSNDQALATVFQPDGKIVVAGHSNASGDFEFGLARYNADGSLDSSFGTAGLVTT
;
A
#
# COMPACT_ATOMS: atom_id res chain seq x y z
N MET A 1 -12.19 3.55 -19.66
CA MET A 1 -11.84 2.11 -19.62
C MET A 1 -11.08 1.86 -18.32
N LYS A 2 -11.67 1.10 -17.39
CA LYS A 2 -11.12 0.88 -16.05
C LYS A 2 -9.92 -0.06 -16.17
N LYS A 3 -8.72 0.43 -15.91
CA LYS A 3 -7.51 -0.40 -15.82
C LYS A 3 -7.39 -0.88 -14.37
N ILE A 4 -7.70 -2.14 -14.12
CA ILE A 4 -7.21 -2.86 -12.93
C ILE A 4 -5.82 -3.36 -13.31
N VAL A 5 -4.80 -2.85 -12.64
CA VAL A 5 -3.42 -3.28 -12.80
C VAL A 5 -2.91 -3.59 -11.41
N VAL A 6 -2.92 -4.88 -11.05
CA VAL A 6 -2.05 -5.39 -10.00
C VAL A 6 -0.80 -5.88 -10.70
N ILE A 7 0.16 -4.98 -10.82
CA ILE A 7 1.53 -5.27 -11.21
C ILE A 7 2.38 -4.40 -10.29
N ILE A 8 3.07 -5.02 -9.31
CA ILE A 8 4.21 -4.37 -8.68
C ILE A 8 5.34 -4.42 -9.71
N VAL A 9 5.40 -3.40 -10.56
CA VAL A 9 6.58 -3.05 -11.35
C VAL A 9 6.72 -1.54 -11.19
N ALA A 10 7.69 -1.14 -10.38
CA ALA A 10 8.07 0.26 -10.23
C ALA A 10 8.59 0.78 -11.57
N PHE A 11 7.92 1.76 -12.16
CA PHE A 11 8.47 2.53 -13.27
C PHE A 11 9.22 3.72 -12.70
N CYS A 12 10.54 3.66 -12.85
CA CYS A 12 11.55 4.63 -12.42
C CYS A 12 11.25 6.05 -12.92
N ASN A 13 11.44 7.04 -12.03
CA ASN A 13 12.00 8.33 -12.43
C ASN A 13 13.21 8.62 -11.54
N ILE A 14 14.40 8.53 -12.16
CA ILE A 14 15.75 8.92 -11.70
C ILE A 14 16.46 7.91 -10.77
N GLY A 15 17.49 7.27 -11.32
CA GLY A 15 18.49 6.46 -10.60
C GLY A 15 18.46 4.99 -10.99
N LEU A 16 19.42 4.55 -11.80
CA LEU A 16 19.56 3.20 -12.31
C LEU A 16 19.82 2.19 -11.17
N ILE A 17 18.78 1.51 -10.68
CA ILE A 17 18.93 0.26 -9.91
C ILE A 17 18.60 -0.88 -10.88
N ALA A 18 19.45 -1.91 -10.92
CA ALA A 18 19.39 -2.99 -11.89
C ALA A 18 17.96 -3.52 -12.11
N THR A 19 17.60 -3.79 -13.37
CA THR A 19 16.25 -4.25 -13.76
C THR A 19 15.84 -5.46 -12.92
N GLY A 20 14.90 -5.26 -11.98
CA GLY A 20 14.38 -6.29 -11.09
C GLY A 20 14.69 -6.12 -9.61
N SER A 21 15.48 -5.12 -9.20
CA SER A 21 15.67 -4.77 -7.79
C SER A 21 14.47 -3.99 -7.24
N LEU A 22 14.12 -4.24 -5.98
CA LEU A 22 13.16 -3.41 -5.25
C LEU A 22 13.73 -2.01 -5.05
N ASP A 23 12.86 -1.01 -5.08
CA ASP A 23 13.22 0.38 -4.77
C ASP A 23 13.47 0.54 -3.27
N SER A 24 14.72 0.57 -2.86
CA SER A 24 15.09 0.67 -1.44
C SER A 24 14.66 1.98 -0.78
N SER A 25 14.24 3.00 -1.54
CA SER A 25 13.70 4.24 -0.99
C SER A 25 12.24 4.12 -0.51
N PHE A 26 11.58 3.01 -0.84
CA PHE A 26 10.20 2.73 -0.45
C PHE A 26 10.13 1.86 0.82
N GLY A 27 9.67 2.42 1.93
CA GLY A 27 9.52 1.70 3.19
C GLY A 27 10.83 1.10 3.70
N THR A 28 10.83 -0.19 4.04
CA THR A 28 12.02 -0.95 4.44
C THR A 28 12.34 -1.98 3.36
N ASP A 29 13.53 -1.88 2.77
CA ASP A 29 14.00 -2.75 1.67
C ASP A 29 13.03 -2.82 0.48
N GLY A 30 12.35 -1.71 0.18
CA GLY A 30 11.37 -1.62 -0.90
C GLY A 30 10.02 -2.24 -0.60
N ARG A 31 9.67 -2.38 0.68
CA ARG A 31 8.45 -3.03 1.16
C ARG A 31 7.84 -2.28 2.33
N VAL A 32 6.52 -2.37 2.42
CA VAL A 32 5.75 -1.96 3.59
C VAL A 32 4.91 -3.14 4.03
N THR A 33 4.79 -3.30 5.35
CA THR A 33 3.85 -4.24 5.95
C THR A 33 3.01 -3.46 6.93
N ILE A 34 1.73 -3.77 7.00
CA ILE A 34 0.81 -3.14 7.95
C ILE A 34 -0.02 -4.24 8.57
N SER A 35 -0.26 -4.11 9.88
CA SER A 35 -1.21 -4.94 10.59
C SER A 35 -2.39 -4.08 11.00
N PHE A 36 -3.59 -4.60 10.79
CA PHE A 36 -4.83 -4.01 11.30
C PHE A 36 -5.22 -4.58 12.68
N GLY A 37 -4.31 -5.31 13.33
CA GLY A 37 -4.51 -5.94 14.65
C GLY A 37 -5.11 -7.35 14.57
N GLY A 38 -5.32 -7.88 13.36
CA GLY A 38 -5.90 -9.19 13.11
C GLY A 38 -4.93 -10.32 12.85
N SER A 39 -5.50 -11.52 12.68
CA SER A 39 -4.76 -12.75 12.40
C SER A 39 -4.48 -12.96 10.90
N ASN A 40 -5.21 -12.28 10.03
CA ASN A 40 -5.08 -12.38 8.57
C ASN A 40 -5.43 -11.05 7.92
N ASP A 41 -4.41 -10.37 7.37
CA ASP A 41 -4.54 -9.10 6.66
C ASP A 41 -4.08 -9.30 5.20
N GLN A 42 -4.95 -8.96 4.24
CA GLN A 42 -4.65 -9.14 2.82
C GLN A 42 -4.85 -7.86 2.03
N ALA A 43 -3.82 -7.45 1.29
CA ALA A 43 -3.91 -6.42 0.27
C ALA A 43 -4.39 -7.06 -1.05
N LEU A 44 -5.51 -6.56 -1.60
CA LEU A 44 -6.16 -7.12 -2.78
C LEU A 44 -6.15 -6.17 -3.99
N ALA A 45 -6.10 -4.86 -3.75
CA ALA A 45 -6.09 -3.87 -4.81
C ALA A 45 -5.24 -2.65 -4.41
N THR A 46 -4.67 -1.98 -5.40
CA THR A 46 -3.86 -0.77 -5.21
C THR A 46 -4.20 0.25 -6.28
N VAL A 47 -4.14 1.54 -5.93
CA VAL A 47 -4.27 2.65 -6.87
C VAL A 47 -3.28 3.76 -6.53
N PHE A 48 -2.66 4.32 -7.57
CA PHE A 48 -1.87 5.55 -7.47
C PHE A 48 -2.78 6.76 -7.63
N GLN A 49 -2.66 7.71 -6.72
CA GLN A 49 -3.38 8.97 -6.75
C GLN A 49 -2.58 10.04 -7.51
N PRO A 50 -3.23 11.06 -8.10
CA PRO A 50 -2.55 12.12 -8.85
C PRO A 50 -1.55 12.95 -8.03
N ASP A 51 -1.68 12.98 -6.70
CA ASP A 51 -0.80 13.66 -5.76
C ASP A 51 0.43 12.83 -5.35
N GLY A 52 0.62 11.66 -5.96
CA GLY A 52 1.76 10.76 -5.69
C GLY A 52 1.54 9.82 -4.51
N LYS A 53 0.35 9.82 -3.89
CA LYS A 53 0.00 8.86 -2.83
C LYS A 53 -0.48 7.53 -3.39
N ILE A 54 -0.45 6.52 -2.56
CA ILE A 54 -0.83 5.15 -2.89
C ILE A 54 -1.93 4.70 -1.94
N VAL A 55 -3.06 4.24 -2.46
CA VAL A 55 -4.10 3.61 -1.64
C VAL A 55 -4.10 2.12 -1.90
N VAL A 56 -4.02 1.34 -0.84
CA VAL A 56 -4.13 -0.12 -0.83
C VAL A 56 -5.47 -0.49 -0.18
N ALA A 57 -6.22 -1.36 -0.84
CA ALA A 57 -7.49 -1.88 -0.36
C ALA A 57 -7.42 -3.38 -0.15
N GLY A 58 -8.15 -3.87 0.84
CA GLY A 58 -8.03 -5.24 1.30
C GLY A 58 -9.07 -5.62 2.33
N HIS A 59 -8.77 -6.66 3.09
CA HIS A 59 -9.53 -7.02 4.28
C HIS A 59 -8.60 -7.39 5.43
N SER A 60 -9.12 -7.27 6.65
CA SER A 60 -8.49 -7.73 7.89
C SER A 60 -9.44 -8.69 8.61
N ASN A 61 -8.90 -9.71 9.27
CA ASN A 61 -9.64 -10.49 10.27
C ASN A 61 -9.14 -10.13 11.67
N ALA A 62 -9.61 -8.98 12.18
CA ALA A 62 -9.27 -8.48 13.50
C ALA A 62 -10.19 -8.99 14.61
N SER A 63 -11.47 -9.18 14.32
CA SER A 63 -12.52 -9.48 15.29
C SER A 63 -13.14 -10.87 15.14
N GLY A 64 -12.64 -11.70 14.22
CA GLY A 64 -13.22 -13.00 13.84
C GLY A 64 -13.95 -12.95 12.49
N ASP A 65 -14.34 -11.76 12.03
CA ASP A 65 -14.94 -11.51 10.72
C ASP A 65 -13.98 -10.75 9.80
N PHE A 66 -14.19 -10.85 8.48
CA PHE A 66 -13.41 -10.09 7.50
C PHE A 66 -13.98 -8.68 7.33
N GLU A 67 -13.23 -7.71 7.82
CA GLU A 67 -13.54 -6.28 7.76
C GLU A 67 -12.85 -5.67 6.53
N PHE A 68 -13.51 -4.73 5.85
CA PHE A 68 -12.92 -4.03 4.72
C PHE A 68 -11.90 -3.01 5.21
N GLY A 69 -10.68 -3.06 4.67
CA GLY A 69 -9.57 -2.21 5.09
C GLY A 69 -9.00 -1.37 3.96
N LEU A 70 -8.62 -0.13 4.27
CA LEU A 70 -7.81 0.73 3.42
C LEU A 70 -6.57 1.20 4.20
N ALA A 71 -5.42 1.23 3.51
CA ALA A 71 -4.22 1.93 3.96
C ALA A 71 -3.81 2.94 2.87
N ARG A 72 -3.42 4.16 3.28
CA ARG A 72 -2.85 5.15 2.37
C ARG A 72 -1.40 5.46 2.72
N TYR A 73 -0.54 5.40 1.72
CA TYR A 73 0.89 5.67 1.82
C TYR A 73 1.29 6.91 1.01
N ASN A 74 2.31 7.60 1.48
CA ASN A 74 3.06 8.58 0.69
C ASN A 74 3.94 7.87 -0.34
N ALA A 75 4.55 8.64 -1.24
CA ALA A 75 5.41 8.11 -2.31
C ALA A 75 6.62 7.30 -1.79
N ASP A 76 7.08 7.58 -0.57
CA ASP A 76 8.20 6.89 0.10
C ASP A 76 7.76 5.64 0.90
N GLY A 77 6.48 5.27 0.86
CA GLY A 77 5.94 4.13 1.61
C GLY A 77 5.65 4.42 3.09
N SER A 78 5.85 5.64 3.58
CA SER A 78 5.34 6.03 4.90
C SER A 78 3.82 6.15 4.89
N LEU A 79 3.14 5.86 6.01
CA LEU A 79 1.69 6.05 6.11
C LEU A 79 1.33 7.54 6.05
N ASP A 80 0.30 7.87 5.28
CA ASP A 80 -0.27 9.21 5.27
C ASP A 80 -1.20 9.40 6.47
N SER A 81 -0.67 9.98 7.55
CA SER A 81 -1.42 10.21 8.80
C SER A 81 -2.65 11.11 8.65
N SER A 82 -2.81 11.81 7.53
CA SER A 82 -4.02 12.61 7.23
C SER A 82 -5.19 11.78 6.68
N PHE A 83 -5.00 10.47 6.46
CA PHE A 83 -6.04 9.57 5.97
C PHE A 83 -6.62 8.72 7.10
N GLY A 84 -7.92 8.81 7.32
CA GLY A 84 -8.60 8.02 8.35
C GLY A 84 -7.94 8.19 9.73
N THR A 85 -7.72 7.07 10.42
CA THR A 85 -6.98 7.02 11.68
C THR A 85 -5.54 6.58 11.39
N ALA A 86 -4.60 7.52 11.46
CA ALA A 86 -3.17 7.26 11.28
C ALA A 86 -2.81 6.55 9.95
N GLY A 87 -3.52 6.86 8.88
CA GLY A 87 -3.30 6.27 7.55
C GLY A 87 -4.21 5.10 7.21
N LEU A 88 -5.09 4.69 8.13
CA LEU A 88 -5.90 3.48 8.02
C LEU A 88 -7.40 3.78 8.12
N VAL A 89 -8.20 2.98 7.40
CA VAL A 89 -9.66 2.92 7.54
C VAL A 89 -10.06 1.45 7.60
N THR A 90 -10.92 1.10 8.55
CA THR A 90 -11.54 -0.23 8.69
C THR A 90 -13.04 -0.05 8.98
N THR A 91 -13.86 -1.05 8.69
CA THR A 91 -15.32 -1.06 8.89
C THR A 91 -15.74 -1.92 10.07
#